data_AF-A0A923MJD8-F1
#
_entry.id   AF-A0A923MJD8-F1
#
_cell.length_a   1.000
_cell.length_b   1.000
_cell.length_c   1.000
_cell.angle_alpha   90.00
_cell.angle_beta   90.00
_cell.angle_gamma   90.00
#
_symmetry.space_group_name_H-M   'P 1'
#
loop_
_entity.id
_entity.type
_entity.pdbx_description
1 polymer ?
#
loop_
_entity_poly.entity_id
_entity_poly.type
_entity_poly.pdbx_seq_one_letter_code
_entity_poly.pdbx_strand_id
1 'polypeptide(L)'
;MIRILLSTRLGERRWTQADLARATGIRPSTINDLYHEIAERVNLEHLDLICEALGCELSDLMIREENPDVRVKSRTGADIHSKR
;
A
#
# COMPACT_ATOMS: atom_id res chain seq x y z
N MET A 1 10.99 3.73 -1.32
CA MET A 1 10.19 2.50 -1.54
C MET A 1 8.74 2.78 -1.24
N ILE A 2 7.80 2.03 -1.82
CA ILE A 2 6.38 2.11 -1.42
C ILE A 2 6.17 1.12 -0.28
N ARG A 3 5.45 1.56 0.76
CA ARG A 3 5.05 0.74 1.90
C ARG A 3 3.55 0.72 2.08
N ILE A 4 3.05 -0.37 2.67
CA ILE A 4 1.62 -0.59 2.93
C ILE A 4 1.43 -0.72 4.44
N LEU A 5 0.73 0.24 5.04
CA LEU A 5 0.53 0.35 6.49
C LEU A 5 -0.74 -0.38 6.96
N LEU A 6 -1.15 -1.43 6.24
CA LEU A 6 -2.42 -2.12 6.51
C LEU A 6 -2.45 -2.75 7.91
N SER A 7 -1.33 -3.34 8.35
CA SER A 7 -1.21 -3.94 9.68
C SER A 7 -1.43 -2.93 10.80
N THR A 8 -0.86 -1.74 10.67
CA THR A 8 -1.07 -0.61 11.60
C THR A 8 -2.54 -0.20 11.63
N ARG A 9 -3.17 -0.01 10.46
CA ARG A 9 -4.56 0.44 10.36
C ARG A 9 -5.56 -0.55 10.95
N LEU A 10 -5.33 -1.84 10.73
CA LEU A 10 -6.13 -2.90 11.34
C LEU A 10 -5.93 -2.95 12.86
N GLY A 11 -4.70 -2.78 13.34
CA GLY A 11 -4.38 -2.72 14.77
C GLY A 11 -5.10 -1.58 15.50
N GLU A 12 -5.10 -0.37 14.93
CA GLU A 12 -5.81 0.80 15.47
C GLU A 12 -7.31 0.56 15.66
N ARG A 13 -7.92 -0.21 14.75
CA ARG A 13 -9.35 -0.55 14.76
C ARG A 13 -9.67 -1.86 15.46
N ARG A 14 -8.66 -2.61 15.90
CA ARG A 14 -8.79 -3.98 16.42
C ARG A 14 -9.49 -4.93 15.44
N TRP A 15 -9.25 -4.73 14.15
CA TRP A 15 -9.76 -5.61 13.10
C TRP A 15 -8.73 -6.71 12.79
N THR A 16 -9.23 -7.90 12.50
CA THR A 16 -8.45 -8.98 11.92
C THR A 16 -8.42 -8.88 10.39
N GLN A 17 -7.46 -9.55 9.75
CA GLN A 17 -7.47 -9.68 8.28
C GLN A 17 -8.78 -10.31 7.77
N ALA A 18 -9.37 -11.24 8.53
CA ALA A 18 -10.65 -11.87 8.20
C ALA A 18 -11.83 -10.90 8.28
N ASP A 19 -11.81 -9.93 9.19
CA ASP A 19 -12.83 -8.88 9.26
C ASP A 19 -12.80 -8.01 8.02
N LEU A 20 -11.60 -7.58 7.61
CA LEU A 20 -11.42 -6.80 6.39
C LEU A 20 -11.83 -7.59 5.13
N ALA A 21 -11.49 -8.88 5.04
CA ALA A 21 -11.88 -9.74 3.92
C ALA A 21 -13.41 -9.82 3.79
N ARG A 22 -14.11 -9.97 4.91
CA ARG A 22 -15.58 -10.01 4.93
C ARG A 22 -16.20 -8.67 4.58
N ALA A 23 -15.63 -7.57 5.07
CA ALA A 23 -16.13 -6.21 4.80
C ALA A 23 -15.97 -5.80 3.33
N THR A 24 -14.84 -6.14 2.72
CA THR A 24 -14.47 -5.69 1.36
C THR A 24 -14.80 -6.70 0.27
N GLY A 25 -15.07 -7.96 0.61
CA GLY A 25 -15.19 -9.06 -0.35
C GLY A 25 -13.87 -9.45 -1.02
N ILE A 26 -12.74 -8.84 -0.63
CA ILE A 26 -11.42 -9.16 -1.17
C ILE A 26 -10.98 -10.53 -0.63
N ARG A 27 -10.34 -11.33 -1.51
CA ARG A 27 -9.84 -12.65 -1.13
C ARG A 27 -8.88 -12.55 0.06
N PRO A 28 -9.00 -13.44 1.08
CA PRO A 28 -8.11 -13.42 2.24
C PRO A 28 -6.62 -13.47 1.89
N SER A 29 -6.24 -14.21 0.84
CA SER A 29 -4.86 -14.28 0.36
C SER A 29 -4.33 -12.92 -0.10
N THR A 30 -5.15 -12.13 -0.80
CA THR A 30 -4.78 -10.79 -1.24
C THR A 30 -4.62 -9.84 -0.05
N ILE A 31 -5.50 -9.93 0.95
CA ILE A 31 -5.35 -9.14 2.18
C ILE A 31 -4.10 -9.55 2.94
N ASN A 32 -3.78 -10.84 3.01
CA ASN A 32 -2.55 -11.34 3.62
C ASN A 32 -1.31 -10.74 2.94
N ASP A 33 -1.29 -10.72 1.61
CA ASP A 33 -0.15 -10.16 0.86
C ASP A 33 0.02 -8.65 1.10
N LEU A 34 -1.08 -7.91 1.16
CA LEU A 34 -1.08 -6.48 1.50
C LEU A 34 -0.65 -6.25 2.95
N TYR A 35 -1.12 -7.09 3.88
CA TYR A 35 -0.81 -6.99 5.31
C TYR A 35 0.67 -7.20 5.61
N HIS A 36 1.29 -8.15 4.90
CA HIS A 36 2.70 -8.49 5.04
C HIS A 36 3.63 -7.69 4.11
N GLU A 37 3.10 -6.70 3.37
CA GLU A 37 3.86 -5.87 2.43
C GLU A 37 4.59 -6.68 1.33
N ILE A 38 4.06 -7.85 0.95
CA ILE A 38 4.65 -8.73 -0.10
C ILE A 38 3.89 -8.69 -1.43
N ALA A 39 2.85 -7.86 -1.53
CA ALA A 39 2.07 -7.70 -2.76
C ALA A 39 2.93 -7.09 -3.89
N GLU A 40 3.09 -7.82 -4.99
CA GLU A 40 3.79 -7.31 -6.19
C GLU A 40 2.94 -6.31 -6.99
N ARG A 41 1.61 -6.44 -6.90
CA ARG A 41 0.64 -5.62 -7.63
C ARG A 41 -0.50 -5.23 -6.69
N VAL A 42 -0.98 -4.02 -6.85
CA VAL A 42 -2.14 -3.48 -6.15
C VAL A 42 -3.23 -3.13 -7.14
N ASN A 43 -4.47 -3.53 -6.82
CA ASN A 43 -5.66 -3.14 -7.57
C ASN A 43 -6.21 -1.85 -6.95
N LEU A 44 -6.44 -0.82 -7.77
CA LEU A 44 -6.98 0.46 -7.31
C LEU A 44 -8.36 0.31 -6.65
N GLU A 45 -9.22 -0.56 -7.20
CA GLU A 45 -10.54 -0.86 -6.62
C GLU A 45 -10.41 -1.46 -5.20
N HIS A 46 -9.42 -2.34 -5.01
CA HIS A 46 -9.19 -2.91 -3.68
C HIS A 46 -8.70 -1.86 -2.69
N LEU A 47 -7.87 -0.91 -3.13
CA LEU A 47 -7.42 0.19 -2.28
C LEU A 47 -8.61 1.06 -1.86
N ASP A 48 -9.50 1.38 -2.80
CA ASP A 48 -10.70 2.18 -2.52
C ASP A 48 -11.63 1.48 -1.52
N LEU A 49 -11.93 0.20 -1.74
CA LEU A 49 -12.73 -0.62 -0.82
C LEU A 49 -12.10 -0.72 0.59
N ILE A 50 -10.78 -0.86 0.67
CA ILE A 50 -10.08 -0.89 1.96
C ILE A 50 -10.16 0.47 2.66
N CYS A 51 -9.96 1.57 1.92
CA CYS A 51 -10.10 2.92 2.44
C CYS A 51 -11.52 3.20 2.93
N GLU A 52 -12.55 2.77 2.19
CA GLU A 52 -13.96 2.89 2.60
C GLU A 52 -14.23 2.04 3.86
N ALA A 53 -13.83 0.76 3.87
CA ALA A 53 -14.07 -0.15 4.98
C ALA A 53 -13.38 0.30 6.28
N LEU A 54 -12.20 0.91 6.17
CA LEU A 54 -11.46 1.44 7.31
C LEU A 54 -11.78 2.92 7.58
N GLY A 55 -12.48 3.63 6.69
CA GLY A 55 -12.70 5.08 6.82
C GLY A 55 -11.38 5.85 6.94
N CYS A 56 -10.45 5.63 6.01
CA CYS A 56 -9.15 6.31 5.97
C CYS A 56 -8.81 6.80 4.56
N GLU A 57 -7.84 7.70 4.45
CA GLU A 57 -7.34 8.13 3.13
C GLU A 57 -6.37 7.11 2.52
N LEU A 58 -6.00 7.30 1.24
CA LEU A 58 -4.95 6.47 0.62
C LEU A 58 -3.57 6.75 1.23
N SER A 59 -3.29 7.99 1.59
CA SER A 59 -2.06 8.45 2.26
C SER A 59 -1.86 7.79 3.63
N ASP A 60 -2.96 7.42 4.26
CA ASP A 60 -3.00 6.69 5.52
C ASP A 60 -2.62 5.22 5.36
N LEU A 61 -2.91 4.64 4.19
CA LEU A 61 -2.68 3.24 3.86
C LEU A 61 -1.35 3.00 3.15
N MET A 62 -0.90 3.93 2.29
CA MET A 62 0.31 3.79 1.49
C MET A 62 1.20 5.03 1.58
N ILE A 63 2.49 4.79 1.84
CA ILE A 63 3.50 5.86 1.93
C ILE A 63 4.66 5.58 0.99
N ARG A 64 5.22 6.65 0.42
CA ARG A 64 6.51 6.59 -0.29
C ARG A 64 7.62 7.00 0.68
N GLU A 65 8.44 6.03 1.07
CA GLU A 65 9.70 6.30 1.74
C GLU A 65 10.79 6.64 0.72
N GLU A 66 11.79 7.42 1.13
CA GLU A 66 12.94 7.69 0.27
C GLU A 66 13.67 6.40 -0.09
N ASN A 67 14.11 6.31 -1.35
CA ASN A 67 15.09 5.31 -1.75
C ASN A 67 16.39 6.08 -2.04
N PRO A 68 17.51 5.76 -1.36
CA PRO A 68 18.79 6.41 -1.64
C PRO A 68 19.26 6.18 -3.09
N ASP A 69 18.85 5.07 -3.71
CA ASP A 69 19.23 4.75 -5.09
C ASP A 69 18.20 5.26 -6.09
N VAL A 70 18.64 6.17 -6.97
CA VAL A 70 17.82 6.69 -8.08
C VAL A 70 17.72 5.62 -9.17
N ARG A 71 16.52 5.04 -9.32
CA ARG A 71 16.24 3.97 -10.30
C ARG A 71 15.59 4.48 -11.60
N VAL A 72 15.29 5.77 -11.70
CA VAL A 72 14.59 6.38 -12.84
C VAL A 72 15.52 7.30 -13.63
N LYS A 73 15.59 7.07 -14.94
CA LYS A 73 16.40 7.85 -15.87
C LYS A 73 15.49 8.67 -16.77
N SER A 74 15.96 9.86 -17.15
CA SER A 74 15.30 10.75 -18.09
C SER A 74 15.32 10.14 -19.48
N ARG A 75 14.58 10.74 -20.42
CA ARG A 75 14.64 10.38 -21.83
C ARG A 75 16.06 10.45 -22.41
N THR A 76 16.93 11.29 -21.83
CA THR A 76 18.34 11.44 -22.24
C THR A 76 19.30 10.54 -21.46
N GLY A 77 18.80 9.68 -20.56
CA GLY A 77 19.61 8.80 -19.72
C GLY A 77 20.18 9.45 -18.45
N ALA A 78 19.91 10.75 -18.23
CA ALA A 78 20.32 11.44 -17.01
C ALA A 78 19.42 11.09 -15.82
N ASP A 79 19.90 11.18 -14.59
CA ASP A 79 19.07 10.98 -13.41
C ASP A 79 18.01 12.07 -13.28
N ILE A 80 16.71 11.70 -13.25
CA ILE A 80 15.59 12.66 -13.21
C ILE A 80 15.58 13.47 -11.91
N HIS A 81 16.15 12.93 -10.83
CA HIS A 81 16.22 13.56 -9.52
C HIS A 81 17.57 13.30 -8.84
N SER A 82 18.68 13.59 -9.54
CA SER A 82 20.00 13.66 -8.89
C SER A 82 19.90 14.65 -7.73
N LYS A 83 20.01 14.17 -6.49
CA LYS A 83 20.01 15.04 -5.30
C LYS A 83 21.13 16.08 -5.49
N ARG A 84 20.76 17.36 -5.42
CA ARG A 84 21.70 18.48 -5.30
C ARG A 84 22.29 18.50 -3.90
#